data_AF-A0A7S0KP26-F1
#
_entry.id   AF-A0A7S0KP26-F1
#
_cell.length_a   1.000
_cell.length_b   1.000
_cell.length_c   1.000
_cell.angle_alpha   90.00
_cell.angle_beta   90.00
_cell.angle_gamma   90.00
#
_symmetry.space_group_name_H-M   'P 1'
#
loop_
_entity.id
_entity.type
_entity.pdbx_description
1 polymer ?
#
loop_
_entity_poly.entity_id
_entity_poly.type
_entity_poly.pdbx_seq_one_letter_code
_entity_poly.pdbx_strand_id
1 'polypeptide(L)'
;IRGGTSVGGGEAGTSGDGSAPASAPGASPGTKVERLRVDIKDLDIAGVEAVKGRDVVVTGKHLCGSATDLALRCCLANTNGECDGDKASAAACRVTGVALATCCHHRSEWRSYVNKPFLRDLGFGRDDFPRLARMSSWACDGAAPGVGSVKRPRSPAGDVDADEHQQPIEEADDGEMSKAEKHEIGGMIKTLIDVGRLRWLNERGLSGRLVGYVDTGVSPENRLIVVSRGEGR
;
A
#
# COMPACT_ATOMS: atom_id res chain seq x y z
N ILE A 1 -25.27 2.13 -7.31
CA ILE A 1 -26.74 1.95 -7.19
C ILE A 1 -27.38 3.24 -6.68
N ARG A 2 -27.98 4.01 -7.60
CA ARG A 2 -29.18 4.84 -7.39
C ARG A 2 -29.75 5.06 -8.79
N GLY A 3 -30.92 4.50 -9.03
CA GLY A 3 -31.63 4.58 -10.30
C GLY A 3 -32.54 5.81 -10.36
N GLY A 4 -32.78 6.27 -11.59
CA GLY A 4 -33.76 7.28 -11.95
C GLY A 4 -33.81 7.34 -13.47
N THR A 5 -34.89 6.83 -14.05
CA THR A 5 -35.17 6.72 -15.48
C THR A 5 -35.73 8.01 -16.07
N SER A 6 -35.24 8.43 -17.24
CA SER A 6 -36.09 8.97 -18.32
C SER A 6 -35.44 8.72 -19.69
N VAL A 7 -36.27 8.52 -20.71
CA VAL A 7 -35.92 8.19 -22.10
C VAL A 7 -36.22 9.41 -22.97
N GLY A 8 -35.35 9.75 -23.93
CA GLY A 8 -35.62 10.73 -24.98
C GLY A 8 -34.43 10.93 -25.93
N GLY A 9 -34.67 10.87 -27.23
CA GLY A 9 -33.68 10.66 -28.29
C GLY A 9 -32.69 11.80 -28.62
N GLY A 10 -31.58 11.35 -29.22
CA GLY A 10 -30.61 11.97 -30.14
C GLY A 10 -30.37 13.49 -30.17
N GLU A 11 -29.11 13.88 -30.01
CA GLU A 11 -28.29 14.53 -31.05
C GLU A 11 -26.83 14.65 -30.57
N ALA A 12 -25.89 14.65 -31.51
CA ALA A 12 -24.46 14.77 -31.25
C ALA A 12 -24.10 16.17 -30.73
N GLY A 13 -23.53 16.25 -29.54
CA GLY A 13 -23.03 17.48 -28.94
C GLY A 13 -21.62 17.27 -28.40
N THR A 14 -20.63 17.90 -29.04
CA THR A 14 -19.31 18.12 -28.46
C THR A 14 -19.44 19.20 -27.40
N SER A 15 -19.43 18.83 -26.12
CA SER A 15 -19.34 19.80 -25.02
C SER A 15 -18.32 19.29 -24.01
N GLY A 16 -17.22 20.03 -23.92
CA GLY A 16 -16.17 19.77 -22.95
C GLY A 16 -16.65 19.99 -21.52
N ASP A 17 -16.00 19.27 -20.61
CA ASP A 17 -15.75 19.76 -19.26
C ASP A 17 -14.32 19.36 -18.91
N GLY A 18 -13.37 20.18 -19.37
CA GLY A 18 -12.05 20.25 -18.76
C GLY A 18 -12.22 20.80 -17.35
N SER A 19 -12.44 19.91 -16.38
CA SER A 19 -12.42 20.29 -14.97
C SER A 19 -11.01 20.75 -14.63
N ALA A 20 -10.86 22.07 -14.46
CA ALA A 20 -9.65 22.68 -13.95
C ALA A 20 -9.27 22.05 -12.59
N PRO A 21 -7.97 21.89 -12.30
CA PRO A 21 -7.54 21.36 -11.02
C PRO A 21 -7.94 22.34 -9.91
N ALA A 22 -8.82 21.88 -9.02
CA ALA A 22 -9.15 22.61 -7.80
C ALA A 22 -7.86 22.77 -6.96
N SER A 23 -7.45 24.02 -6.77
CA SER A 23 -6.32 24.40 -5.92
C SER A 23 -6.59 23.91 -4.49
N ALA A 24 -5.69 23.09 -3.97
CA ALA A 24 -5.79 22.59 -2.61
C ALA A 24 -5.56 23.73 -1.60
N PRO A 25 -6.42 23.89 -0.57
CA PRO A 25 -6.21 24.87 0.48
C PRO A 25 -4.99 24.44 1.32
N GLY A 26 -3.96 25.30 1.39
CA GLY A 26 -2.77 25.09 2.23
C GLY A 26 -1.42 25.08 1.53
N ALA A 27 -1.36 25.30 0.21
CA ALA A 27 -0.08 25.44 -0.49
C ALA A 27 0.60 26.77 -0.13
N SER A 28 1.85 26.72 0.33
CA SER A 28 2.70 27.91 0.46
C SER A 28 2.86 28.60 -0.90
N PRO A 29 3.01 29.94 -0.95
CA PRO A 29 3.21 30.67 -2.20
C PRO A 29 4.37 30.05 -3.00
N GLY A 30 4.09 29.52 -4.19
CA GLY A 30 5.07 28.88 -5.07
C GLY A 30 4.99 27.34 -5.18
N THR A 31 4.16 26.66 -4.38
CA THR A 31 3.97 25.20 -4.53
C THR A 31 2.88 24.88 -5.55
N LYS A 32 3.25 24.21 -6.66
CA LYS A 32 2.28 23.66 -7.61
C LYS A 32 1.70 22.35 -7.04
N VAL A 33 0.40 22.33 -6.79
CA VAL A 33 -0.31 21.11 -6.34
C VAL A 33 -1.21 20.60 -7.45
N GLU A 34 -1.06 19.32 -7.79
CA GLU A 34 -1.91 18.62 -8.74
C GLU A 34 -2.54 17.42 -8.04
N ARG A 35 -3.86 17.26 -8.17
CA ARG A 35 -4.60 16.14 -7.59
C ARG A 35 -5.01 15.18 -8.70
N LEU A 36 -4.45 13.98 -8.66
CA LEU A 36 -4.87 12.86 -9.49
C LEU A 36 -5.84 11.96 -8.71
N ARG A 37 -6.95 11.57 -9.35
CA ARG A 37 -7.90 10.60 -8.79
C ARG A 37 -7.83 9.33 -9.63
N VAL A 38 -7.13 8.33 -9.11
CA VAL A 38 -6.88 7.04 -9.77
C VAL A 38 -6.84 5.96 -8.70
N ASP A 39 -7.23 4.73 -9.07
CA ASP A 39 -7.01 3.57 -8.19
C ASP A 39 -5.49 3.33 -8.07
N ILE A 40 -5.01 3.05 -6.87
CA ILE A 40 -3.57 2.84 -6.64
C ILE A 40 -3.01 1.69 -7.47
N LYS A 41 -3.82 0.68 -7.80
CA LYS A 41 -3.38 -0.43 -8.64
C LYS A 41 -3.13 -0.01 -10.11
N ASP A 42 -3.77 1.08 -10.54
CA ASP A 42 -3.75 1.59 -11.92
C ASP A 42 -2.82 2.82 -12.07
N LEU A 43 -2.20 3.27 -10.98
CA LEU A 43 -1.29 4.41 -11.01
C LEU A 43 0.05 4.04 -11.68
N ASP A 44 0.31 4.63 -12.85
CA ASP A 44 1.65 4.68 -13.44
C ASP A 44 2.28 6.05 -13.20
N ILE A 45 3.25 6.10 -12.28
CA ILE A 45 3.94 7.35 -11.94
C ILE A 45 4.74 7.89 -13.13
N ALA A 46 5.28 7.05 -14.00
CA ALA A 46 6.03 7.53 -15.17
C ALA A 46 5.14 8.18 -16.23
N GLY A 47 3.85 7.83 -16.26
CA GLY A 47 2.84 8.46 -17.10
C GLY A 47 2.38 9.83 -16.61
N VAL A 48 2.70 10.21 -15.36
CA VAL A 48 2.27 11.48 -14.78
C VAL A 48 3.11 12.63 -15.31
N GLU A 49 2.48 13.57 -16.00
CA GLU A 49 3.20 14.64 -16.71
C GLU A 49 3.94 15.60 -15.76
N ALA A 50 3.42 15.78 -14.54
CA ALA A 50 4.04 16.62 -13.54
C ALA A 50 5.43 16.13 -13.07
N VAL A 51 5.75 14.84 -13.26
CA VAL A 51 7.00 14.23 -12.77
C VAL A 51 8.00 13.88 -13.87
N LYS A 52 7.65 14.03 -15.15
CA LYS A 52 8.55 13.67 -16.26
C LYS A 52 9.87 14.45 -16.19
N GLY A 53 10.98 13.72 -16.34
CA GLY A 53 12.34 14.26 -16.26
C GLY A 53 12.74 14.84 -14.89
N ARG A 54 12.02 14.49 -13.80
CA ARG A 54 12.31 14.98 -12.44
C ARG A 54 12.75 13.86 -11.52
N ASP A 55 13.54 14.22 -10.52
CA ASP A 55 13.74 13.40 -9.32
C ASP A 55 12.49 13.50 -8.44
N VAL A 56 11.99 12.34 -8.01
CA VAL A 56 10.71 12.20 -7.29
C VAL A 56 10.95 11.55 -5.93
N VAL A 57 10.45 12.20 -4.89
CA VAL A 57 10.27 11.59 -3.58
C VAL A 57 8.80 11.26 -3.39
N VAL A 58 8.50 9.99 -3.10
CA VAL A 58 7.14 9.53 -2.87
C VAL A 58 6.87 9.47 -1.38
N THR A 59 5.82 10.14 -0.92
CA THR A 59 5.39 10.09 0.49
C THR A 59 3.93 9.66 0.58
N GLY A 60 3.57 8.86 1.58
CA GLY A 60 2.19 8.38 1.72
C GLY A 60 1.81 8.00 3.15
N LYS A 61 0.62 8.45 3.57
CA LYS A 61 -0.08 7.99 4.78
C LYS A 61 -1.59 7.97 4.54
N HIS A 62 -2.39 7.06 5.08
CA HIS A 62 -2.01 5.72 5.56
C HIS A 62 -2.34 4.72 4.44
N LEU A 63 -1.33 4.04 3.89
CA LEU A 63 -1.56 2.98 2.91
C LEU A 63 -1.85 1.68 3.67
N CYS A 64 -3.08 1.16 3.50
CA CYS A 64 -3.56 0.04 4.28
C CYS A 64 -3.40 -1.28 3.53
N GLY A 65 -2.83 -2.29 4.19
CA GLY A 65 -2.72 -3.64 3.63
C GLY A 65 -2.03 -3.66 2.28
N SER A 66 -2.70 -4.30 1.30
CA SER A 66 -2.26 -4.43 -0.09
C SER A 66 -1.95 -3.10 -0.79
N ALA A 67 -2.55 -1.98 -0.38
CA ALA A 67 -2.31 -0.68 -0.99
C ALA A 67 -0.85 -0.22 -0.82
N THR A 68 -0.18 -0.60 0.28
CA THR A 68 1.25 -0.32 0.46
C THR A 68 2.07 -1.01 -0.61
N ASP A 69 1.80 -2.30 -0.82
CA ASP A 69 2.55 -3.13 -1.75
C ASP A 69 2.28 -2.75 -3.22
N LEU A 70 1.06 -2.31 -3.54
CA LEU A 70 0.73 -1.73 -4.83
C LEU A 70 1.46 -0.41 -5.06
N ALA A 71 1.44 0.51 -4.08
CA ALA A 71 2.17 1.77 -4.18
C ALA A 71 3.68 1.56 -4.39
N LEU A 72 4.29 0.61 -3.67
CA LEU A 72 5.70 0.25 -3.86
C LEU A 72 6.00 -0.21 -5.29
N ARG A 73 5.12 -1.01 -5.89
CA ARG A 73 5.25 -1.40 -7.30
C ARG A 73 5.12 -0.19 -8.23
N CYS A 74 4.11 0.65 -8.05
CA CYS A 74 3.90 1.85 -8.87
C CYS A 74 5.11 2.79 -8.81
N CYS A 75 5.77 2.90 -7.65
CA CYS A 75 6.99 3.70 -7.49
C CYS A 75 8.16 3.19 -8.33
N LEU A 76 8.28 1.87 -8.52
CA LEU A 76 9.49 1.26 -9.04
C LEU A 76 9.29 0.43 -10.32
N ALA A 77 8.07 0.37 -10.87
CA ALA A 77 7.70 -0.41 -12.06
C ALA A 77 8.60 -0.12 -13.28
N ASN A 78 9.17 1.08 -13.37
CA ASN A 78 10.03 1.52 -14.47
C ASN A 78 11.48 1.81 -14.03
N THR A 79 11.90 1.31 -12.86
CA THR A 79 13.27 1.50 -12.34
C THR A 79 14.15 0.25 -12.39
N ASN A 80 13.55 -0.91 -12.67
CA ASN A 80 14.26 -2.15 -12.92
C ASN A 80 14.35 -2.35 -14.43
N GLY A 81 15.45 -1.88 -15.02
CA GLY A 81 15.81 -2.23 -16.39
C GLY A 81 16.11 -3.73 -16.50
N GLU A 82 15.08 -4.54 -16.69
CA GLU A 82 15.16 -5.59 -17.70
C GLU A 82 14.80 -4.91 -19.03
N CYS A 83 15.74 -4.09 -19.50
CA CYS A 83 15.78 -3.65 -20.87
C CYS A 83 16.23 -4.83 -21.72
N ASP A 84 15.28 -5.56 -22.28
CA ASP A 84 15.53 -6.16 -23.59
C ASP A 84 15.43 -5.02 -24.61
N GLY A 85 16.59 -4.45 -24.96
CA GLY A 85 16.75 -3.48 -26.05
C GLY A 85 16.21 -2.06 -25.81
N ASP A 86 17.13 -1.09 -25.80
CA ASP A 86 16.97 0.21 -26.44
C ASP A 86 15.61 0.92 -26.36
N LYS A 87 15.29 1.46 -25.18
CA LYS A 87 14.65 2.78 -24.97
C LYS A 87 14.48 3.03 -23.47
N ALA A 88 15.59 3.33 -22.78
CA ALA A 88 15.48 4.12 -21.57
C ALA A 88 14.87 5.46 -21.98
N SER A 89 13.56 5.60 -21.79
CA SER A 89 12.85 6.85 -22.07
C SER A 89 13.53 7.96 -21.28
N ALA A 90 14.24 8.85 -21.98
CA ALA A 90 14.86 10.05 -21.41
C ALA A 90 13.84 11.00 -20.75
N ALA A 91 12.54 10.66 -20.78
CA ALA A 91 11.44 11.38 -20.16
C ALA A 91 10.88 10.70 -18.89
N ALA A 92 11.37 9.52 -18.49
CA ALA A 92 10.88 8.85 -17.28
C ALA A 92 11.32 9.61 -16.02
N CYS A 93 10.42 9.75 -15.05
CA CYS A 93 10.77 10.28 -13.74
C CYS A 93 11.71 9.32 -13.01
N ARG A 94 12.59 9.85 -12.16
CA ARG A 94 13.49 9.05 -11.32
C ARG A 94 13.04 9.09 -9.88
N VAL A 95 12.58 7.96 -9.34
CA VAL A 95 12.27 7.89 -7.90
C VAL A 95 13.57 7.82 -7.10
N THR A 96 13.82 8.86 -6.31
CA THR A 96 15.02 9.04 -5.47
C THR A 96 14.78 8.74 -4.00
N GLY A 97 13.53 8.73 -3.56
CA GLY A 97 13.19 8.39 -2.18
C GLY A 97 11.74 7.96 -2.02
N VAL A 98 11.49 7.16 -1.00
CA VAL A 98 10.17 6.67 -0.63
C VAL A 98 10.03 6.75 0.89
N ALA A 99 8.94 7.38 1.35
CA ALA A 99 8.55 7.48 2.76
C ALA A 99 7.08 7.05 2.93
N LEU A 100 6.82 5.80 3.31
CA LEU A 100 5.46 5.25 3.41
C LEU A 100 5.13 4.81 4.84
N ALA A 101 4.06 5.37 5.39
CA ALA A 101 3.52 4.96 6.68
C ALA A 101 2.69 3.67 6.50
N THR A 102 3.13 2.59 7.15
CA THR A 102 2.48 1.27 7.10
C THR A 102 1.58 1.09 8.32
N CYS A 103 0.39 0.51 8.14
CA CYS A 103 -0.57 0.37 9.25
C CYS A 103 -1.28 -0.98 9.26
N CYS A 104 -2.34 -1.16 8.46
CA CYS A 104 -3.20 -2.33 8.52
C CYS A 104 -2.57 -3.57 7.87
N HIS A 105 -1.52 -4.10 8.47
CA HIS A 105 -0.82 -5.32 8.04
C HIS A 105 -1.76 -6.53 7.95
N HIS A 106 -2.81 -6.57 8.78
CA HIS A 106 -3.85 -7.61 8.72
C HIS A 106 -4.70 -7.59 7.45
N ARG A 107 -4.62 -6.52 6.66
CA ARG A 107 -5.25 -6.42 5.33
C ARG A 107 -4.26 -6.65 4.19
N SER A 108 -3.01 -7.02 4.48
CA SER A 108 -2.06 -7.40 3.44
C SER A 108 -2.46 -8.77 2.89
N GLU A 109 -2.33 -8.93 1.58
CA GLU A 109 -2.62 -10.18 0.89
C GLU A 109 -1.35 -10.75 0.26
N TRP A 110 -1.26 -12.08 0.21
CA TRP A 110 -0.14 -12.75 -0.43
C TRP A 110 0.03 -12.32 -1.89
N ARG A 111 -1.09 -12.23 -2.65
CA ARG A 111 -1.10 -11.85 -4.07
C ARG A 111 -0.34 -10.54 -4.29
N SER A 112 -0.69 -9.51 -3.52
CA SER A 112 -0.09 -8.19 -3.63
C SER A 112 1.21 -8.03 -2.87
N TYR A 113 1.60 -8.91 -1.94
CA TYR A 113 2.85 -8.72 -1.20
C TYR A 113 4.08 -8.71 -2.12
N VAL A 114 4.98 -7.74 -1.92
CA VAL A 114 6.11 -7.47 -2.85
C VAL A 114 7.27 -8.46 -2.71
N ASN A 115 7.57 -8.96 -1.50
CA ASN A 115 8.75 -9.79 -1.25
C ASN A 115 8.43 -11.24 -0.88
N LYS A 116 7.74 -11.94 -1.76
CA LYS A 116 7.44 -13.37 -1.57
C LYS A 116 8.71 -14.24 -1.38
N PRO A 117 9.82 -14.03 -2.13
CA PRO A 117 11.04 -14.80 -1.94
C PRO A 117 11.58 -14.72 -0.51
N PHE A 118 11.66 -13.53 0.08
CA PHE A 118 12.10 -13.34 1.46
C PHE A 118 11.29 -14.17 2.47
N LEU A 119 9.96 -14.20 2.34
CA LEU A 119 9.13 -14.99 3.25
C LEU A 119 9.29 -16.50 3.02
N ARG A 120 9.42 -16.92 1.76
CA ARG A 120 9.69 -18.33 1.43
C ARG A 120 11.03 -18.80 2.00
N ASP A 121 12.05 -17.96 1.97
CA ASP A 121 13.37 -18.29 2.54
C ASP A 121 13.32 -18.45 4.07
N LEU A 122 12.32 -17.85 4.73
CA LEU A 122 12.01 -18.04 6.14
C LEU A 122 11.05 -19.21 6.41
N GLY A 123 10.63 -19.94 5.37
CA GLY A 123 9.71 -21.07 5.46
C GLY A 123 8.23 -20.72 5.40
N PHE A 124 7.87 -19.46 5.11
CA PHE A 124 6.47 -19.04 4.99
C PHE A 124 6.00 -18.97 3.53
N GLY A 125 4.94 -19.71 3.23
CA GLY A 125 4.33 -19.78 1.92
C GLY A 125 3.03 -18.99 1.78
N ARG A 126 2.35 -19.26 0.65
CA ARG A 126 1.04 -18.69 0.30
C ARG A 126 -0.01 -18.93 1.39
N ASP A 127 -0.01 -20.13 1.98
CA ASP A 127 -1.05 -20.57 2.90
C ASP A 127 -0.80 -20.08 4.34
N ASP A 128 0.45 -19.72 4.66
CA ASP A 128 0.85 -19.17 5.96
C ASP A 128 0.57 -17.67 6.06
N PHE A 129 0.77 -16.94 4.96
CA PHE A 129 0.70 -15.48 4.96
C PHE A 129 -0.63 -14.91 5.50
N PRO A 130 -1.82 -15.45 5.16
CA PRO A 130 -3.06 -14.96 5.73
C PRO A 130 -3.13 -15.11 7.26
N ARG A 131 -2.50 -16.14 7.82
CA ARG A 131 -2.41 -16.36 9.28
C ARG A 131 -1.47 -15.32 9.90
N LEU A 132 -0.29 -15.11 9.32
CA LEU A 132 0.65 -14.06 9.74
C LEU A 132 -0.04 -12.68 9.71
N ALA A 133 -0.66 -12.33 8.58
CA ALA A 133 -1.39 -11.07 8.44
C ALA A 133 -2.44 -10.93 9.54
N ARG A 134 -3.30 -11.94 9.77
CA ARG A 134 -4.29 -11.90 10.86
C ARG A 134 -3.64 -11.65 12.22
N MET A 135 -2.59 -12.40 12.58
CA MET A 135 -1.89 -12.27 13.86
C MET A 135 -1.26 -10.90 14.07
N SER A 136 -0.95 -10.17 12.98
CA SER A 136 -0.45 -8.79 13.09
C SER A 136 -1.45 -7.81 13.74
N SER A 137 -2.77 -8.11 13.76
CA SER A 137 -3.77 -7.25 14.42
C SER A 137 -3.57 -7.20 15.94
N TRP A 138 -3.00 -8.25 16.53
CA TRP A 138 -2.78 -8.37 17.97
C TRP A 138 -1.91 -7.25 18.55
N ALA A 139 -1.05 -6.65 17.71
CA ALA A 139 -0.24 -5.50 18.08
C ALA A 139 -1.07 -4.26 18.46
N CYS A 140 -2.34 -4.19 18.10
CA CYS A 140 -3.21 -3.02 18.36
C CYS A 140 -4.42 -3.32 19.24
N ASP A 141 -4.72 -4.60 19.50
CA ASP A 141 -5.82 -5.04 20.37
C ASP A 141 -5.60 -4.67 21.87
N GLY A 142 -4.48 -3.98 22.15
CA GLY A 142 -4.10 -3.41 23.44
C GLY A 142 -4.81 -2.12 23.85
N ALA A 143 -5.26 -1.29 22.91
CA ALA A 143 -5.47 0.13 23.17
C ALA A 143 -6.91 0.59 23.49
N ALA A 144 -7.92 -0.26 23.34
CA ALA A 144 -9.31 0.11 23.66
C ALA A 144 -10.00 -0.94 24.55
N PRO A 145 -10.47 -0.60 25.76
CA PRO A 145 -11.40 -1.46 26.48
C PRO A 145 -12.72 -1.53 25.70
N GLY A 146 -13.11 -2.72 25.25
CA GLY A 146 -14.46 -2.99 24.76
C GLY A 146 -14.65 -3.26 23.26
N VAL A 147 -13.60 -3.30 22.44
CA VAL A 147 -13.73 -3.78 21.05
C VAL A 147 -13.30 -5.24 21.00
N GLY A 148 -14.24 -6.14 21.25
CA GLY A 148 -14.06 -7.56 20.94
C GLY A 148 -13.67 -7.72 19.47
N SER A 149 -12.86 -8.73 19.18
CA SER A 149 -12.49 -9.19 17.84
C SER A 149 -13.62 -8.89 16.85
N VAL A 150 -13.39 -7.96 15.93
CA VAL A 150 -14.40 -7.52 14.97
C VAL A 150 -14.80 -8.74 14.15
N LYS A 151 -15.95 -9.35 14.48
CA LYS A 151 -16.61 -10.31 13.60
C LYS A 151 -16.84 -9.58 12.29
N ARG A 152 -16.27 -10.09 11.19
CA ARG A 152 -16.56 -9.57 9.84
C ARG A 152 -18.08 -9.51 9.67
N PRO A 153 -18.67 -8.35 9.30
CA PRO A 153 -20.02 -8.34 8.78
C PRO A 153 -20.04 -9.21 7.52
N ARG A 154 -20.90 -10.22 7.51
CA ARG A 154 -21.20 -10.98 6.31
C ARG A 154 -21.97 -10.02 5.39
N SER A 155 -21.29 -9.44 4.40
CA SER A 155 -21.99 -8.63 3.39
C SER A 155 -23.06 -9.50 2.71
N PRO A 156 -24.31 -9.03 2.56
CA PRO A 156 -25.30 -9.73 1.76
C PRO A 156 -24.80 -9.80 0.31
N ALA A 157 -25.04 -10.94 -0.33
CA ALA A 157 -24.70 -11.19 -1.72
C ALA A 157 -25.18 -10.07 -2.64
N GLY A 158 -24.28 -9.56 -3.48
CA GLY A 158 -24.56 -8.54 -4.48
C GLY A 158 -23.36 -8.37 -5.40
N ASP A 159 -23.36 -9.16 -6.47
CA ASP A 159 -22.68 -9.01 -7.77
C ASP A 159 -21.28 -8.35 -7.77
N VAL A 160 -20.24 -9.16 -7.53
CA VAL A 160 -18.88 -8.86 -7.99
C VAL A 160 -18.19 -10.14 -8.46
N ASP A 161 -17.48 -10.00 -9.58
CA ASP A 161 -16.75 -10.97 -10.37
C ASP A 161 -16.17 -12.19 -9.62
N ALA A 162 -16.37 -13.36 -10.24
CA ALA A 162 -15.87 -14.64 -9.76
C ALA A 162 -14.36 -14.74 -9.98
N ASP A 163 -13.58 -14.80 -8.90
CA ASP A 163 -12.27 -15.43 -8.90
C ASP A 163 -12.09 -16.19 -7.57
N GLU A 164 -11.86 -17.50 -7.72
CA GLU A 164 -11.89 -18.52 -6.68
C GLU A 164 -10.57 -18.56 -5.86
N HIS A 165 -10.65 -19.17 -4.67
CA HIS A 165 -9.54 -19.61 -3.80
C HIS A 165 -8.99 -18.64 -2.73
N GLN A 166 -9.87 -17.98 -1.98
CA GLN A 166 -9.58 -17.67 -0.57
C GLN A 166 -10.40 -18.65 0.30
N GLN A 167 -9.83 -19.82 0.59
CA GLN A 167 -10.42 -20.76 1.56
C GLN A 167 -10.67 -20.00 2.88
N PRO A 168 -11.84 -20.15 3.52
CA PRO A 168 -12.06 -19.61 4.85
C PRO A 168 -10.96 -20.13 5.77
N ILE A 169 -10.16 -19.23 6.35
CA ILE A 169 -9.19 -19.61 7.38
C ILE A 169 -10.04 -20.10 8.56
N GLU A 170 -9.98 -21.39 8.86
CA GLU A 170 -10.60 -21.95 10.06
C GLU A 170 -10.15 -21.14 11.28
N GLU A 171 -11.08 -20.85 12.20
CA GLU A 171 -10.76 -20.18 13.45
C GLU A 171 -9.82 -21.09 14.26
N ALA A 172 -8.51 -20.91 14.06
CA ALA A 172 -7.52 -21.54 14.90
C ALA A 172 -7.72 -21.03 16.32
N ASP A 173 -7.97 -21.97 17.25
CA ASP A 173 -7.93 -21.74 18.69
C ASP A 173 -6.58 -21.11 19.03
N ASP A 174 -6.61 -19.88 19.53
CA ASP A 174 -5.40 -19.11 19.81
C ASP A 174 -4.73 -19.50 21.13
N GLY A 175 -5.21 -20.59 21.75
CA GLY A 175 -4.67 -21.17 22.97
C GLY A 175 -4.74 -20.23 24.17
N GLU A 176 -4.20 -20.68 25.31
CA GLU A 176 -4.01 -19.83 26.48
C GLU A 176 -2.80 -18.89 26.30
N MET A 177 -2.83 -18.02 25.29
CA MET A 177 -1.83 -16.96 25.13
C MET A 177 -2.28 -15.68 25.82
N SER A 178 -1.42 -15.09 26.63
CA SER A 178 -1.71 -13.83 27.32
C SER A 178 -1.84 -12.68 26.31
N LYS A 179 -2.54 -11.61 26.73
CA LYS A 179 -2.67 -10.39 25.92
C LYS A 179 -1.30 -9.76 25.60
N ALA A 180 -0.34 -9.86 26.53
CA ALA A 180 1.01 -9.34 26.36
C ALA A 180 1.78 -10.11 25.28
N GLU A 181 1.72 -11.45 25.31
CA GLU A 181 2.36 -12.30 24.30
C GLU A 181 1.75 -12.08 22.90
N LYS A 182 0.41 -12.01 22.81
CA LYS A 182 -0.28 -11.69 21.55
C LYS A 182 0.18 -10.34 20.99
N HIS A 183 0.29 -9.32 21.84
CA HIS A 183 0.76 -7.99 21.44
C HIS A 183 2.19 -8.01 20.88
N GLU A 184 3.11 -8.70 21.57
CA GLU A 184 4.50 -8.84 21.14
C GLU A 184 4.60 -9.56 19.79
N ILE A 185 3.92 -10.70 19.64
CA ILE A 185 3.91 -11.48 18.40
C ILE A 185 3.31 -10.66 17.25
N GLY A 186 2.21 -9.95 17.50
CA GLY A 186 1.63 -9.06 16.49
C GLY A 186 2.64 -8.02 16.01
N GLY A 187 3.41 -7.42 16.94
CA GLY A 187 4.46 -6.46 16.64
C GLY A 187 5.63 -7.06 15.85
N MET A 188 6.02 -8.29 16.19
CA MET A 188 7.03 -9.05 15.44
C MET A 188 6.57 -9.31 14.01
N ILE A 189 5.32 -9.69 13.79
CA ILE A 189 4.80 -9.98 12.45
C ILE A 189 4.65 -8.71 11.60
N LYS A 190 4.19 -7.60 12.20
CA LYS A 190 4.26 -6.29 11.52
C LYS A 190 5.68 -5.98 11.05
N THR A 191 6.66 -6.25 11.92
CA THR A 191 8.08 -6.07 11.59
C THR A 191 8.55 -6.99 10.48
N LEU A 192 8.17 -8.26 10.50
CA LEU A 192 8.50 -9.23 9.47
C LEU A 192 8.02 -8.76 8.09
N ILE A 193 6.76 -8.33 7.98
CA ILE A 193 6.16 -7.88 6.72
C ILE A 193 6.90 -6.65 6.18
N ASP A 194 7.16 -5.67 7.05
CA ASP A 194 7.85 -4.42 6.69
C ASP A 194 9.34 -4.63 6.36
N VAL A 195 10.03 -5.55 7.03
CA VAL A 195 11.41 -5.92 6.71
C VAL A 195 11.48 -6.52 5.30
N GLY A 196 10.52 -7.36 4.91
CA GLY A 196 10.48 -7.86 3.53
C GLY A 196 10.23 -6.75 2.51
N ARG A 197 9.36 -5.76 2.81
CA ARG A 197 9.18 -4.56 1.96
C ARG A 197 10.47 -3.76 1.82
N LEU A 198 11.18 -3.55 2.94
CA LEU A 198 12.46 -2.84 2.95
C LEU A 198 13.53 -3.59 2.14
N ARG A 199 13.63 -4.92 2.29
CA ARG A 199 14.55 -5.74 1.50
C ARG A 199 14.25 -5.66 0.01
N TRP A 200 12.97 -5.68 -0.37
CA TRP A 200 12.55 -5.55 -1.76
C TRP A 200 12.90 -4.20 -2.38
N LEU A 201 12.84 -3.13 -1.58
CA LEU A 201 13.32 -1.80 -1.96
C LEU A 201 14.86 -1.78 -2.09
N ASN A 202 15.56 -2.45 -1.18
CA ASN A 202 17.03 -2.51 -1.19
C ASN A 202 17.57 -3.25 -2.43
N GLU A 203 16.93 -4.35 -2.82
CA GLU A 203 17.22 -5.07 -4.06
C GLU A 203 17.06 -4.21 -5.33
N ARG A 204 16.41 -3.04 -5.23
CA ARG A 204 16.16 -2.09 -6.33
C ARG A 204 17.02 -0.82 -6.25
N GLY A 205 18.08 -0.88 -5.45
CA GLY A 205 19.07 0.18 -5.32
C GLY A 205 18.61 1.37 -4.48
N LEU A 206 17.60 1.19 -3.64
CA LEU A 206 17.33 2.12 -2.54
C LEU A 206 17.99 1.60 -1.27
N SER A 207 18.15 2.44 -0.27
CA SER A 207 18.69 2.04 1.03
C SER A 207 18.03 2.88 2.11
N GLY A 208 17.80 2.28 3.27
CA GLY A 208 17.14 2.98 4.36
C GLY A 208 16.74 2.07 5.50
N ARG A 209 15.69 2.47 6.22
CA ARG A 209 15.33 1.87 7.51
C ARG A 209 13.83 1.99 7.80
N LEU A 210 13.38 1.13 8.72
CA LEU A 210 12.10 1.27 9.39
C LEU A 210 12.28 2.21 10.59
N VAL A 211 11.40 3.19 10.74
CA VAL A 211 11.44 4.15 11.86
C VAL A 211 10.07 4.35 12.48
N GLY A 212 10.06 4.76 13.74
CA GLY A 212 8.89 5.36 14.37
C GLY A 212 8.73 6.81 13.91
N TYR A 213 7.55 7.23 13.45
CA TYR A 213 7.34 8.62 13.00
C TYR A 213 6.62 9.51 14.04
N VAL A 214 6.01 8.90 15.06
CA VAL A 214 5.42 9.56 16.24
C VAL A 214 5.55 8.65 17.47
N ASP A 215 5.32 9.22 18.64
CA ASP A 215 5.20 8.47 19.90
C ASP A 215 4.08 7.42 19.82
N THR A 216 4.31 6.24 20.42
CA THR A 216 3.34 5.12 20.41
C THR A 216 2.05 5.43 21.16
N GLY A 217 2.08 6.37 22.11
CA GLY A 217 0.88 6.89 22.78
C GLY A 217 0.02 7.78 21.90
N VAL A 218 0.59 8.36 20.81
CA VAL A 218 -0.17 9.13 19.82
C VAL A 218 -0.79 8.22 18.76
N SER A 219 -0.01 7.27 18.25
CA SER A 219 -0.50 6.26 17.31
C SER A 219 0.16 4.91 17.61
N PRO A 220 -0.60 3.84 17.88
CA PRO A 220 -0.02 2.49 17.96
C PRO A 220 0.43 1.98 16.58
N GLU A 221 -0.05 2.60 15.50
CA GLU A 221 0.39 2.38 14.12
C GLU A 221 1.37 3.48 13.73
N ASN A 222 2.60 3.46 14.27
CA ASN A 222 3.60 4.51 14.10
C ASN A 222 4.80 4.11 13.24
N ARG A 223 4.66 3.16 12.33
CA ARG A 223 5.76 2.62 11.51
C ARG A 223 5.88 3.35 10.17
N LEU A 224 7.11 3.68 9.78
CA LEU A 224 7.43 4.35 8.52
C LEU A 224 8.61 3.64 7.84
N ILE A 225 8.42 3.25 6.57
CA ILE A 225 9.52 2.87 5.69
C ILE A 225 10.11 4.16 5.13
N VAL A 226 11.40 4.42 5.35
CA VAL A 226 12.12 5.56 4.75
C VAL A 226 13.33 5.02 4.01
N VAL A 227 13.37 5.23 2.70
CA VAL A 227 14.49 4.84 1.84
C VAL A 227 14.83 5.95 0.85
N SER A 228 16.09 6.00 0.44
CA SER A 228 16.58 6.86 -0.63
C SER A 228 17.56 6.10 -1.52
N ARG A 229 17.72 6.54 -2.76
CA ARG A 229 18.88 6.14 -3.56
C ARG A 229 20.10 6.78 -2.91
N GLY A 230 21.17 6.01 -2.72
CA GLY A 230 22.47 6.59 -2.37
C GLY A 230 22.86 7.62 -3.44
N GLU A 231 23.52 8.71 -3.04
CA GLU A 231 24.21 9.56 -4.01
C GLU A 231 25.17 8.66 -4.79
N GLY A 232 25.03 8.63 -6.11
CA GLY A 232 25.91 7.85 -6.97
C GLY A 232 27.35 8.24 -6.64
N ARG A 233 28.15 7.26 -6.26
CA ARG A 233 29.60 7.40 -6.27
C ARG A 233 30.09 7.47 -7.70
#